data_AF-A0A5E4AKB8-F1
#
_entry.id   AF-A0A5E4AKB8-F1
#
_cell.length_a   1.000
_cell.length_b   1.000
_cell.length_c   1.000
_cell.angle_alpha   90.00
_cell.angle_beta   90.00
_cell.angle_gamma   90.00
#
_symmetry.space_group_name_H-M   'P 1'
#
loop_
_entity.id
_entity.type
_entity.pdbx_description
1 polymer ?
#
loop_
_entity_poly.entity_id
_entity_poly.type
_entity_poly.pdbx_seq_one_letter_code
_entity_poly.pdbx_strand_id
1 'polypeptide(L)'
;MMSALRMVWIISRHYNKDERMIPLMERVAWEIADRVCRVVNLRTLFKENRTSAQHKTLDAKNTLKMWKKAYFDTRAKIEASGREARWEFDRKRLFERTDYMASICQDLYDVLQVMEEFYNIFGPELKAVTGDPKRIDDVLCRVDSLVTPMENLTFDPFSNKSAQYWKFVMDDFKIEVLVIEKEAKNFIDESFKTLRSAEAAFDMLLKFKHIRSREAVNRQMMMKFNDILAQYCKEIDIVNKIFVKNLENPPLYKNHPPVAGSVYWERSLFFRIKHTILRFQEVEEILDSERGQEVKQKYLEVGRTMKDYEDHKYEQWKETTEQVLPNLMKKSLLTKVCGGLLPWLGRDGAHYTFSRSVIC
;
A
#
# COMPACT_ATOMS: atom_id res chain seq x y z
N MET A 1 -18.49 -17.90 35.80
CA MET A 1 -19.72 -18.67 35.54
C MET A 1 -19.50 -20.18 35.61
N MET A 2 -18.73 -20.80 34.70
CA MET A 2 -18.57 -22.27 34.63
C MET A 2 -18.08 -22.93 35.93
N SER A 3 -17.16 -22.30 36.67
CA SER A 3 -16.72 -22.79 37.99
C SER A 3 -17.86 -22.85 39.02
N ALA A 4 -18.81 -21.93 38.97
CA ALA A 4 -19.96 -21.93 39.87
C ALA A 4 -20.94 -23.05 39.50
N LEU A 5 -21.22 -23.23 38.20
CA LEU A 5 -22.04 -24.36 37.70
C LEU A 5 -21.41 -25.71 38.06
N ARG A 6 -20.08 -25.82 37.99
CA ARG A 6 -19.32 -26.98 38.47
C ARG A 6 -19.54 -27.22 39.96
N MET A 7 -19.46 -26.19 40.80
CA MET A 7 -19.70 -26.33 42.25
C MET A 7 -21.14 -26.75 42.54
N VAL A 8 -22.12 -26.19 41.83
CA VAL A 8 -23.54 -26.57 41.95
C VAL A 8 -23.74 -28.05 41.60
N TRP A 9 -23.14 -28.54 40.51
CA TRP A 9 -23.17 -29.96 40.14
C TRP A 9 -22.58 -30.88 41.21
N ILE A 10 -21.47 -30.44 41.81
CA ILE A 10 -20.70 -31.20 42.78
C ILE A 10 -21.41 -31.29 44.13
N ILE A 11 -22.08 -30.22 44.56
CA ILE A 11 -22.58 -30.07 45.94
C ILE A 11 -24.10 -30.26 46.03
N SER A 12 -24.86 -29.85 45.01
CA SER A 12 -26.32 -29.86 45.07
C SER A 12 -26.87 -31.27 44.87
N ARG A 13 -27.79 -31.69 45.76
CA ARG A 13 -28.53 -32.96 45.62
C ARG A 13 -29.69 -32.88 44.61
N HIS A 14 -30.04 -31.67 44.17
CA HIS A 14 -31.17 -31.42 43.28
C HIS A 14 -30.73 -31.06 41.85
N TYR A 15 -29.62 -30.33 41.72
CA TYR A 15 -29.05 -29.90 40.44
C TYR A 15 -27.91 -30.79 39.95
N ASN A 16 -27.61 -31.92 40.60
CA ASN A 16 -26.67 -32.93 40.11
C ASN A 16 -27.29 -33.96 39.15
N LYS A 17 -28.43 -33.59 38.52
CA LYS A 17 -29.17 -34.45 37.59
C LYS A 17 -29.28 -33.77 36.23
N ASP A 18 -29.15 -34.57 35.18
CA ASP A 18 -29.24 -34.14 33.77
C ASP A 18 -30.54 -33.37 33.50
N GLU A 19 -31.67 -33.85 34.03
CA GLU A 19 -33.01 -33.24 33.89
C GLU A 19 -33.07 -31.76 34.28
N ARG A 20 -32.21 -31.31 35.19
CA ARG A 20 -32.18 -29.93 35.69
C ARG A 20 -31.03 -29.11 35.10
N MET A 21 -29.89 -29.75 34.84
CA MET A 21 -28.72 -29.03 34.32
C MET A 21 -28.74 -28.85 32.81
N ILE A 22 -29.31 -29.79 32.05
CA ILE A 22 -29.43 -29.64 30.60
C ILE A 22 -30.25 -28.38 30.26
N PRO A 23 -31.47 -28.15 30.80
CA PRO A 23 -32.23 -26.94 30.51
C PRO A 23 -31.52 -25.65 30.93
N LEU A 24 -30.75 -25.68 32.02
CA LEU A 24 -29.97 -24.52 32.46
C LEU A 24 -28.83 -24.21 31.48
N MET A 25 -28.09 -25.23 31.04
CA MET A 25 -27.01 -25.10 30.07
C MET A 25 -27.53 -24.67 28.69
N GLU A 26 -28.69 -25.18 28.27
CA GLU A 26 -29.37 -24.74 27.05
C GLU A 26 -29.76 -23.27 27.14
N ARG A 27 -30.24 -22.81 28.29
CA ARG A 27 -30.62 -21.41 28.49
C ARG A 27 -29.41 -20.47 28.49
N VAL A 28 -28.27 -20.92 29.03
CA VAL A 28 -27.00 -20.20 28.93
C VAL A 28 -26.53 -20.13 27.47
N ALA A 29 -26.55 -21.25 26.74
CA ALA A 29 -26.19 -21.28 25.32
C ALA A 29 -27.11 -20.37 24.49
N TRP A 30 -28.41 -20.37 24.79
CA TRP A 30 -29.40 -19.50 24.16
C TRP A 30 -29.13 -18.02 24.43
N GLU A 31 -28.83 -17.63 25.66
CA GLU A 31 -28.54 -16.23 26.02
C GLU A 31 -27.25 -15.74 25.34
N ILE A 32 -26.21 -16.59 25.27
CA ILE A 32 -24.97 -16.26 24.55
C ILE A 32 -25.25 -16.07 23.05
N ALA A 33 -26.02 -16.97 22.45
CA ALA A 33 -26.45 -16.86 21.05
C ALA A 33 -27.28 -15.59 20.81
N ASP A 34 -28.28 -15.32 21.64
CA ASP A 34 -29.14 -14.14 21.51
C ASP A 34 -28.34 -12.84 21.64
N ARG A 35 -27.38 -12.80 22.57
CA ARG A 35 -26.48 -11.66 22.71
C ARG A 35 -25.64 -11.42 21.45
N VAL A 36 -25.13 -12.48 20.82
CA VAL A 36 -24.37 -12.37 19.57
C VAL A 36 -25.25 -11.87 18.43
N CYS A 37 -26.47 -12.40 18.27
CA CYS A 37 -27.42 -11.94 17.25
C CYS A 37 -27.72 -10.44 17.37
N ARG A 38 -27.82 -9.91 18.60
CA ARG A 38 -28.08 -8.48 18.83
C ARG A 38 -26.87 -7.59 18.53
N VAL A 39 -25.66 -8.07 18.84
CA VAL A 39 -24.42 -7.31 18.63
C VAL A 39 -23.99 -7.30 17.17
N VAL A 40 -24.14 -8.44 16.46
CA VAL A 40 -23.77 -8.60 15.06
C VAL A 40 -25.04 -8.47 14.20
N ASN A 41 -25.48 -7.23 13.98
CA ASN A 41 -26.63 -6.95 13.12
C ASN A 41 -26.17 -6.61 11.70
N LEU A 42 -26.40 -7.51 10.74
CA LEU A 42 -25.93 -7.35 9.35
C LEU A 42 -26.46 -6.08 8.65
N ARG A 43 -27.62 -5.55 9.07
CA ARG A 43 -28.19 -4.32 8.48
C ARG A 43 -27.41 -3.05 8.82
N THR A 44 -26.65 -3.09 9.91
CA THR A 44 -25.88 -1.95 10.41
C THR A 44 -24.38 -2.25 10.42
N LEU A 45 -23.97 -3.52 10.45
CA LEU A 45 -22.58 -3.96 10.58
C LEU A 45 -21.69 -3.33 9.51
N PHE A 46 -22.13 -3.33 8.26
CA PHE A 46 -21.34 -2.81 7.12
C PHE A 46 -21.36 -1.28 7.01
N LYS A 47 -22.24 -0.60 7.77
CA LYS A 47 -22.34 0.86 7.82
C LYS A 47 -21.47 1.47 8.92
N GLU A 48 -21.03 0.64 9.86
CA GLU A 48 -20.09 1.06 10.89
C GLU A 48 -18.66 1.20 10.35
N ASN A 49 -17.76 1.74 11.17
CA ASN A 49 -16.33 1.70 10.85
C ASN A 49 -15.87 0.24 10.70
N ARG A 50 -15.17 -0.06 9.59
CA ARG A 50 -14.67 -1.40 9.22
C ARG A 50 -13.89 -2.08 10.36
N THR A 51 -12.99 -1.36 11.04
CA THR A 51 -12.20 -1.92 12.14
C THR A 51 -13.08 -2.29 13.33
N SER A 52 -14.09 -1.47 13.64
CA SER A 52 -15.09 -1.78 14.69
C SER A 52 -15.93 -3.00 14.31
N ALA A 53 -16.41 -3.07 13.07
CA ALA A 53 -17.19 -4.18 12.56
C ALA A 53 -16.40 -5.51 12.59
N GLN A 54 -15.12 -5.49 12.19
CA GLN A 54 -14.23 -6.64 12.26
C GLN A 54 -14.02 -7.10 13.71
N HIS A 55 -13.74 -6.17 14.62
CA HIS A 55 -13.55 -6.48 16.05
C HIS A 55 -14.81 -7.09 16.66
N LYS A 56 -15.99 -6.49 16.41
CA LYS A 56 -17.28 -7.02 16.87
C LYS A 56 -17.52 -8.45 16.40
N THR A 57 -17.28 -8.70 15.12
CA THR A 57 -17.51 -10.01 14.51
C THR A 57 -16.52 -11.05 15.06
N LEU A 58 -15.25 -10.67 15.25
CA LEU A 58 -14.22 -11.52 15.84
C LEU A 58 -14.52 -11.85 17.31
N ASP A 59 -14.94 -10.86 18.11
CA ASP A 59 -15.33 -11.03 19.50
C ASP A 59 -16.55 -11.94 19.65
N ALA A 60 -17.55 -11.76 18.78
CA ALA A 60 -18.74 -12.61 18.74
C ALA A 60 -18.36 -14.08 18.49
N LYS A 61 -17.55 -14.33 17.45
CA LYS A 61 -16.99 -15.66 17.16
C LYS A 61 -16.21 -16.22 18.35
N ASN A 62 -15.33 -15.43 18.96
CA ASN A 62 -14.51 -15.85 20.09
C ASN A 62 -15.36 -16.18 21.31
N THR A 63 -16.41 -15.42 21.57
CA THR A 63 -17.36 -15.67 22.67
C THR A 63 -18.07 -17.01 22.49
N LEU A 64 -18.56 -17.31 21.28
CA LEU A 64 -19.20 -18.59 20.96
C LEU A 64 -18.24 -19.78 21.09
N LYS A 65 -17.00 -19.63 20.61
CA LYS A 65 -15.96 -20.67 20.77
C LYS A 65 -15.53 -20.85 22.22
N MET A 66 -15.43 -19.76 22.97
CA MET A 66 -15.02 -19.76 24.37
C MET A 66 -16.08 -20.43 25.26
N TRP A 67 -17.37 -20.29 24.96
CA TRP A 67 -18.45 -21.05 25.60
C TRP A 67 -18.20 -22.57 25.52
N LYS A 68 -18.01 -23.08 24.29
CA LYS A 68 -17.76 -24.50 24.04
C LYS A 68 -16.47 -24.97 24.70
N LYS A 69 -15.39 -24.19 24.59
CA LYS A 69 -14.12 -24.48 25.26
C LYS A 69 -14.30 -24.58 26.79
N ALA A 70 -14.96 -23.61 27.40
CA ALA A 70 -15.15 -23.56 28.84
C ALA A 70 -16.01 -24.74 29.36
N TYR A 71 -16.95 -25.24 28.55
CA TYR A 71 -17.66 -26.50 28.82
C TYR A 71 -16.70 -27.69 28.89
N PHE A 72 -15.89 -27.91 27.85
CA PHE A 72 -14.97 -29.04 27.81
C PHE A 72 -13.87 -28.96 28.87
N ASP A 73 -13.36 -27.77 29.16
CA ASP A 73 -12.40 -27.55 30.24
C ASP A 73 -13.01 -27.90 31.61
N THR A 74 -14.31 -27.60 31.80
CA THR A 74 -15.03 -27.94 33.03
C THR A 74 -15.28 -29.43 33.13
N ARG A 75 -15.69 -30.05 32.02
CA ARG A 75 -15.86 -31.50 31.91
C ARG A 75 -14.58 -32.26 32.28
N ALA A 76 -13.46 -31.90 31.68
CA ALA A 76 -12.16 -32.53 31.94
C ALA A 76 -11.77 -32.44 33.43
N LYS A 77 -12.04 -31.30 34.08
CA LYS A 77 -11.80 -31.13 35.52
C LYS A 77 -12.70 -32.02 36.38
N ILE A 78 -13.95 -32.27 35.97
CA ILE A 78 -14.87 -33.16 36.70
C ILE A 78 -14.44 -34.62 36.50
N GLU A 79 -14.08 -35.02 35.29
CA GLU A 79 -13.59 -36.38 34.99
C GLU A 79 -12.29 -36.68 35.77
N ALA A 80 -11.34 -35.74 35.80
CA ALA A 80 -10.11 -35.87 36.58
C ALA A 80 -10.35 -35.99 38.10
N SER A 81 -11.50 -35.53 38.61
CA SER A 81 -11.85 -35.64 40.03
C SER A 81 -12.38 -37.02 40.44
N GLY A 82 -12.53 -37.96 39.50
CA GLY A 82 -12.87 -39.37 39.78
C GLY A 82 -14.30 -39.61 40.29
N ARG A 83 -15.24 -38.68 40.07
CA ARG A 83 -16.63 -38.81 40.53
C ARG A 83 -17.48 -39.70 39.62
N GLU A 84 -18.46 -40.39 40.21
CA GLU A 84 -19.42 -41.23 39.48
C GLU A 84 -20.34 -40.42 38.55
N ALA A 85 -20.75 -39.22 38.95
CA ALA A 85 -21.64 -38.35 38.16
C ALA A 85 -20.89 -37.69 36.99
N ARG A 86 -21.09 -38.22 35.78
CA ARG A 86 -20.44 -37.75 34.56
C ARG A 86 -21.06 -36.44 34.06
N TRP A 87 -20.20 -35.46 33.77
CA TRP A 87 -20.60 -34.20 33.14
C TRP A 87 -20.59 -34.38 31.61
N GLU A 88 -21.58 -35.07 31.08
CA GLU A 88 -21.76 -35.23 29.63
C GLU A 88 -23.21 -34.98 29.24
N PHE A 89 -23.41 -34.02 28.35
CA PHE A 89 -24.72 -33.66 27.83
C PHE A 89 -24.74 -33.77 26.30
N ASP A 90 -25.95 -33.76 25.74
CA ASP A 90 -26.13 -33.76 24.28
C ASP A 90 -25.44 -32.54 23.64
N ARG A 91 -24.36 -32.82 22.91
CA ARG A 91 -23.52 -31.81 22.25
C ARG A 91 -24.29 -31.07 21.18
N LYS A 92 -25.22 -31.73 20.50
CA LYS A 92 -26.01 -31.10 19.45
C LYS A 92 -26.91 -30.04 20.05
N ARG A 93 -27.61 -30.37 21.14
CA ARG A 93 -28.47 -29.43 21.88
C ARG A 93 -27.72 -28.21 22.41
N LEU A 94 -26.49 -28.39 22.89
CA LEU A 94 -25.71 -27.29 23.47
C LEU A 94 -24.92 -26.47 22.45
N PHE A 95 -24.42 -27.07 21.37
CA PHE A 95 -23.41 -26.45 20.51
C PHE A 95 -23.81 -26.27 19.06
N GLU A 96 -24.79 -26.99 18.53
CA GLU A 96 -25.14 -26.93 17.09
C GLU A 96 -25.42 -25.49 16.63
N ARG A 97 -26.26 -24.77 17.38
CA ARG A 97 -26.58 -23.37 17.09
C ARG A 97 -25.35 -22.48 17.24
N THR A 98 -24.61 -22.58 18.35
CA THR A 98 -23.47 -21.68 18.61
C THR A 98 -22.30 -21.92 17.66
N ASP A 99 -22.07 -23.17 17.25
CA ASP A 99 -21.04 -23.53 16.28
C ASP A 99 -21.37 -22.98 14.90
N TYR A 100 -22.64 -23.11 14.45
CA TYR A 100 -23.12 -22.52 13.22
C TYR A 100 -23.02 -20.98 13.26
N MET A 101 -23.46 -20.34 14.34
CA MET A 101 -23.32 -18.88 14.47
C MET A 101 -21.85 -18.42 14.44
N ALA A 102 -20.92 -19.24 14.96
CA ALA A 102 -19.50 -18.94 14.91
C ALA A 102 -18.94 -19.04 13.48
N SER A 103 -19.47 -19.93 12.62
CA SER A 103 -19.12 -19.94 11.20
C SER A 103 -19.69 -18.73 10.47
N ILE A 104 -20.91 -18.29 10.76
CA ILE A 104 -21.47 -17.05 10.19
C ILE A 104 -20.61 -15.83 10.58
N CYS A 105 -20.20 -15.74 11.84
CA CYS A 105 -19.28 -14.67 12.26
C CYS A 105 -17.93 -14.78 11.54
N GLN A 106 -17.41 -15.98 11.28
CA GLN A 106 -16.20 -16.13 10.49
C GLN A 106 -16.40 -15.59 9.06
N ASP A 107 -17.49 -15.98 8.40
CA ASP A 107 -17.80 -15.53 7.04
C ASP A 107 -17.92 -14.00 6.96
N LEU A 108 -18.62 -13.38 7.92
CA LEU A 108 -18.76 -11.92 8.00
C LEU A 108 -17.42 -11.21 8.22
N TYR A 109 -16.54 -11.79 9.05
CA TYR A 109 -15.19 -11.27 9.25
C TYR A 109 -14.39 -11.33 7.94
N ASP A 110 -14.48 -12.45 7.22
CA ASP A 110 -13.77 -12.64 5.95
C ASP A 110 -14.30 -11.68 4.88
N VAL A 111 -15.61 -11.41 4.83
CA VAL A 111 -16.21 -10.39 3.95
C VAL A 111 -15.64 -9.01 4.24
N LEU A 112 -15.64 -8.59 5.51
CA LEU A 112 -15.08 -7.30 5.92
C LEU A 112 -13.59 -7.18 5.59
N GLN A 113 -12.83 -8.28 5.75
CA GLN A 113 -11.43 -8.35 5.38
C GLN A 113 -11.23 -8.21 3.86
N VAL A 114 -12.02 -8.90 3.05
CA VAL A 114 -11.96 -8.80 1.58
C VAL A 114 -12.26 -7.37 1.12
N MET A 115 -13.25 -6.70 1.73
CA MET A 115 -13.51 -5.28 1.46
C MET A 115 -12.28 -4.43 1.78
N GLU A 116 -11.71 -4.56 2.98
CA GLU A 116 -10.51 -3.81 3.38
C GLU A 116 -9.34 -4.04 2.40
N GLU A 117 -9.10 -5.29 1.99
CA GLU A 117 -8.05 -5.63 1.03
C GLU A 117 -8.27 -4.94 -0.33
N PHE A 118 -9.51 -4.85 -0.83
CA PHE A 118 -9.81 -4.09 -2.05
C PHE A 118 -9.61 -2.59 -1.86
N TYR A 119 -10.02 -2.02 -0.73
CA TYR A 119 -9.81 -0.61 -0.42
C TYR A 119 -8.33 -0.24 -0.34
N ASN A 120 -7.51 -1.14 0.19
CA ASN A 120 -6.06 -1.00 0.21
C ASN A 120 -5.49 -0.98 -1.21
N ILE A 121 -5.96 -1.88 -2.10
CA ILE A 121 -5.55 -1.95 -3.52
C ILE A 121 -5.94 -0.67 -4.28
N PHE A 122 -7.19 -0.23 -4.13
CA PHE A 122 -7.75 0.92 -4.85
C PHE A 122 -7.57 2.26 -4.10
N GLY A 123 -6.58 2.31 -3.22
CA GLY A 123 -6.25 3.47 -2.41
C GLY A 123 -5.64 4.64 -3.22
N PRO A 124 -5.26 5.74 -2.52
CA PRO A 124 -4.69 6.93 -3.15
C PRO A 124 -3.39 6.63 -3.92
N GLU A 125 -2.64 5.61 -3.51
CA GLU A 125 -1.39 5.21 -4.16
C GLU A 125 -1.62 4.76 -5.62
N LEU A 126 -2.62 3.90 -5.84
CA LEU A 126 -2.97 3.46 -7.20
C LEU A 126 -3.57 4.62 -8.01
N LYS A 127 -4.35 5.50 -7.36
CA LYS A 127 -4.89 6.72 -8.00
C LYS A 127 -3.79 7.67 -8.48
N ALA A 128 -2.67 7.79 -7.75
CA ALA A 128 -1.58 8.68 -8.09
C ALA A 128 -0.79 8.24 -9.34
N VAL A 129 -0.72 6.93 -9.58
CA VAL A 129 0.04 6.37 -10.71
C VAL A 129 -0.80 6.12 -11.95
N THR A 130 -2.14 6.06 -11.81
CA THR A 130 -3.04 5.83 -12.94
C THR A 130 -3.40 7.13 -13.65
N GLY A 131 -3.67 7.02 -14.96
CA GLY A 131 -4.22 8.11 -15.76
C GLY A 131 -5.74 8.26 -15.67
N ASP A 132 -6.45 7.29 -15.07
CA ASP A 132 -7.91 7.23 -15.03
C ASP A 132 -8.46 6.97 -13.62
N PRO A 133 -8.59 8.02 -12.79
CA PRO A 133 -9.11 7.88 -11.44
C PRO A 133 -10.61 7.50 -11.40
N LYS A 134 -11.37 7.76 -12.48
CA LYS A 134 -12.82 7.47 -12.51
C LYS A 134 -13.07 5.97 -12.50
N ARG A 135 -12.29 5.21 -13.26
CA ARG A 135 -12.40 3.74 -13.27
C ARG A 135 -12.13 3.13 -11.90
N ILE A 136 -11.26 3.73 -11.09
CA ILE A 136 -11.03 3.30 -9.70
C ILE A 136 -12.28 3.54 -8.86
N ASP A 137 -12.91 4.72 -8.99
CA ASP A 137 -14.14 5.05 -8.28
C ASP A 137 -15.29 4.11 -8.66
N ASP A 138 -15.40 3.75 -9.95
CA ASP A 138 -16.41 2.79 -10.43
C ASP A 138 -16.21 1.40 -9.82
N VAL A 139 -14.97 0.91 -9.74
CA VAL A 139 -14.66 -0.37 -9.09
C VAL A 139 -14.93 -0.31 -7.59
N LEU A 140 -14.60 0.78 -6.92
CA LEU A 140 -14.90 0.97 -5.49
C LEU A 140 -16.41 0.98 -5.23
N CYS A 141 -17.22 1.61 -6.08
CA CYS A 141 -18.69 1.54 -6.00
C CYS A 141 -19.19 0.09 -6.08
N ARG A 142 -18.57 -0.75 -6.93
CA ARG A 142 -18.90 -2.19 -7.00
C ARG A 142 -18.48 -2.95 -5.76
N VAL A 143 -17.32 -2.63 -5.18
CA VAL A 143 -16.86 -3.21 -3.90
C VAL A 143 -17.84 -2.90 -2.77
N ASP A 144 -18.33 -1.66 -2.69
CA ASP A 144 -19.37 -1.29 -1.72
C ASP A 144 -20.69 -2.00 -1.98
N SER A 145 -21.00 -2.27 -3.24
CA SER A 145 -22.22 -3.00 -3.61
C SER A 145 -22.18 -4.48 -3.20
N LEU A 146 -21.00 -5.07 -2.94
CA LEU A 146 -20.84 -6.48 -2.56
C LEU A 146 -21.63 -6.88 -1.30
N VAL A 147 -21.81 -5.95 -0.36
CA VAL A 147 -22.49 -6.22 0.92
C VAL A 147 -24.00 -5.99 0.86
N THR A 148 -24.50 -5.36 -0.20
CA THR A 148 -25.93 -5.06 -0.40
C THR A 148 -26.84 -6.30 -0.24
N PRO A 149 -26.49 -7.49 -0.77
CA PRO A 149 -27.30 -8.69 -0.57
C PRO A 149 -27.36 -9.13 0.91
N MET A 150 -26.27 -8.91 1.66
CA MET A 150 -26.17 -9.25 3.09
C MET A 150 -26.89 -8.24 3.99
N GLU A 151 -26.98 -6.97 3.57
CA GLU A 151 -27.76 -5.95 4.28
C GLU A 151 -29.28 -6.16 4.13
N ASN A 152 -29.71 -6.68 2.97
CA ASN A 152 -31.12 -6.81 2.59
C ASN A 152 -31.66 -8.25 2.68
N LEU A 153 -31.11 -9.06 3.59
CA LEU A 153 -31.57 -10.43 3.79
C LEU A 153 -33.03 -10.50 4.22
N THR A 154 -33.76 -11.43 3.62
CA THR A 154 -35.17 -11.74 3.95
C THR A 154 -35.30 -12.84 5.01
N PHE A 155 -34.17 -13.40 5.47
CA PHE A 155 -34.09 -14.47 6.46
C PHE A 155 -33.06 -14.14 7.55
N ASP A 156 -33.15 -14.82 8.68
CA ASP A 156 -32.14 -14.73 9.75
C ASP A 156 -30.91 -15.58 9.40
N PRO A 157 -29.72 -15.01 9.18
CA PRO A 157 -28.52 -15.77 8.85
C PRO A 157 -28.04 -16.68 9.99
N PHE A 158 -28.37 -16.36 11.25
CA PHE A 158 -27.95 -17.13 12.43
C PHE A 158 -28.85 -18.33 12.73
N SER A 159 -29.95 -18.51 11.99
CA SER A 159 -30.80 -19.68 12.09
C SER A 159 -30.23 -20.84 11.26
N ASN A 160 -30.09 -22.02 11.86
CA ASN A 160 -29.59 -23.20 11.16
C ASN A 160 -30.53 -23.63 10.00
N LYS A 161 -31.81 -23.23 10.05
CA LYS A 161 -32.79 -23.53 8.99
C LYS A 161 -32.47 -22.83 7.67
N SER A 162 -31.75 -21.72 7.74
CA SER A 162 -31.39 -20.89 6.58
C SER A 162 -29.95 -21.12 6.10
N ALA A 163 -29.25 -22.14 6.61
CA ALA A 163 -27.86 -22.42 6.25
C ALA A 163 -27.63 -22.59 4.75
N GLN A 164 -28.58 -23.20 4.03
CA GLN A 164 -28.50 -23.33 2.57
C GLN A 164 -28.58 -21.97 1.87
N TYR A 165 -29.50 -21.09 2.29
CA TYR A 165 -29.64 -19.74 1.73
C TYR A 165 -28.41 -18.87 2.02
N TRP A 166 -27.86 -18.94 3.24
CA TRP A 166 -26.61 -18.24 3.58
C TRP A 166 -25.45 -18.71 2.69
N LYS A 167 -25.34 -20.02 2.46
CA LYS A 167 -24.32 -20.57 1.57
C LYS A 167 -24.42 -20.00 0.16
N PHE A 168 -25.63 -19.90 -0.41
CA PHE A 168 -25.82 -19.27 -1.71
C PHE A 168 -25.36 -17.80 -1.73
N VAL A 169 -25.72 -17.01 -0.71
CA VAL A 169 -25.28 -15.61 -0.60
C VAL A 169 -23.74 -15.50 -0.55
N MET A 170 -23.09 -16.40 0.19
CA MET A 170 -21.63 -16.43 0.29
C MET A 170 -20.94 -16.92 -1.00
N ASP A 171 -21.55 -17.85 -1.73
CA ASP A 171 -21.02 -18.33 -3.00
C ASP A 171 -21.14 -17.25 -4.10
N ASP A 172 -22.28 -16.55 -4.17
CA ASP A 172 -22.45 -15.38 -5.05
C ASP A 172 -21.44 -14.27 -4.72
N PHE A 173 -21.26 -13.96 -3.43
CA PHE A 173 -20.24 -13.01 -2.99
C PHE A 173 -18.83 -13.40 -3.48
N LYS A 174 -18.45 -14.67 -3.35
CA LYS A 174 -17.14 -15.15 -3.82
C LYS A 174 -16.99 -15.03 -5.34
N ILE A 175 -18.05 -15.28 -6.11
CA ILE A 175 -18.04 -15.12 -7.56
C ILE A 175 -17.80 -13.65 -7.92
N GLU A 176 -18.55 -12.72 -7.32
CA GLU A 176 -18.38 -11.29 -7.57
C GLU A 176 -16.98 -10.79 -7.15
N VAL A 177 -16.44 -11.29 -6.04
CA VAL A 177 -15.06 -11.01 -5.61
C VAL A 177 -14.04 -11.44 -6.68
N LEU A 178 -14.21 -12.62 -7.29
CA LEU A 178 -13.32 -13.09 -8.37
C LEU A 178 -13.43 -12.23 -9.62
N VAL A 179 -14.63 -11.74 -9.95
CA VAL A 179 -14.85 -10.80 -11.07
C VAL A 179 -14.12 -9.49 -10.82
N ILE A 180 -14.28 -8.89 -9.64
CA ILE A 180 -13.59 -7.64 -9.26
C ILE A 180 -12.08 -7.87 -9.22
N GLU A 181 -11.60 -9.01 -8.72
CA GLU A 181 -10.17 -9.33 -8.71
C GLU A 181 -9.59 -9.43 -10.12
N LYS A 182 -10.31 -10.05 -11.06
CA LYS A 182 -9.89 -10.11 -12.47
C LYS A 182 -9.84 -8.72 -13.09
N GLU A 183 -10.83 -7.89 -12.82
CA GLU A 183 -10.85 -6.51 -13.27
C GLU A 183 -9.69 -5.69 -12.68
N ALA A 184 -9.40 -5.86 -11.39
CA ALA A 184 -8.26 -5.24 -10.71
C ALA A 184 -6.93 -5.60 -11.40
N LYS A 185 -6.73 -6.87 -11.74
CA LYS A 185 -5.52 -7.33 -12.46
C LYS A 185 -5.40 -6.68 -13.83
N ASN A 186 -6.48 -6.67 -14.61
CA ASN A 186 -6.50 -6.03 -15.92
C ASN A 186 -6.23 -4.52 -15.81
N PHE A 187 -6.82 -3.86 -14.81
CA PHE A 187 -6.62 -2.44 -14.56
C PHE A 187 -5.17 -2.12 -14.18
N ILE A 188 -4.54 -2.95 -13.35
CA ILE A 188 -3.11 -2.85 -13.02
C ILE A 188 -2.27 -3.02 -14.29
N ASP A 189 -2.56 -4.03 -15.11
CA ASP A 189 -1.83 -4.25 -16.37
C ASP A 189 -1.89 -3.06 -17.33
N GLU A 190 -3.04 -2.38 -17.41
CA GLU A 190 -3.22 -1.21 -18.27
C GLU A 190 -2.59 0.05 -17.68
N SER A 191 -2.72 0.25 -16.36
CA SER A 191 -2.12 1.40 -15.67
C SER A 191 -0.59 1.38 -15.77
N PHE A 192 0.02 0.19 -15.65
CA PHE A 192 1.48 0.05 -15.75
C PHE A 192 2.03 0.23 -17.19
N LYS A 193 1.19 0.13 -18.23
CA LYS A 193 1.59 0.46 -19.62
C LYS A 193 1.66 1.97 -19.87
N THR A 194 0.96 2.77 -19.07
CA THR A 194 0.81 4.23 -19.27
C THR A 194 1.44 5.05 -18.14
N LEU A 195 2.41 4.46 -17.42
CA LEU A 195 3.11 5.11 -16.32
C LEU A 195 3.75 6.42 -16.76
N ARG A 196 3.53 7.47 -15.96
CA ARG A 196 4.14 8.79 -16.16
C ARG A 196 5.51 8.91 -15.50
N SER A 197 5.70 8.21 -14.39
CA SER A 197 6.91 8.27 -13.57
C SER A 197 7.25 6.87 -13.02
N ALA A 198 8.47 6.42 -13.24
CA ALA A 198 8.97 5.17 -12.68
C ALA A 198 9.15 5.25 -11.15
N GLU A 199 9.56 6.41 -10.63
CA GLU A 199 9.72 6.66 -9.18
C GLU A 199 8.39 6.49 -8.43
N ALA A 200 7.35 7.20 -8.87
CA ALA A 200 6.03 7.12 -8.23
C ALA A 200 5.44 5.69 -8.29
N ALA A 201 5.64 5.00 -9.40
CA ALA A 201 5.22 3.60 -9.56
C ALA A 201 5.95 2.66 -8.60
N PHE A 202 7.24 2.90 -8.37
CA PHE A 202 8.05 2.10 -7.47
C PHE A 202 7.67 2.32 -5.99
N ASP A 203 7.50 3.57 -5.58
CA ASP A 203 7.06 3.90 -4.22
C ASP A 203 5.68 3.30 -3.91
N MET A 204 4.78 3.34 -4.89
CA MET A 204 3.49 2.68 -4.81
C MET A 204 3.66 1.17 -4.60
N LEU A 205 4.47 0.47 -5.41
CA LEU A 205 4.71 -0.98 -5.24
C LEU A 205 5.31 -1.33 -3.87
N LEU A 206 6.25 -0.52 -3.36
CA LEU A 206 6.82 -0.71 -2.04
C LEU A 206 5.77 -0.64 -0.94
N LYS A 207 4.87 0.35 -0.99
CA LYS A 207 3.74 0.45 -0.05
C LYS A 207 2.86 -0.81 -0.13
N PHE A 208 2.60 -1.32 -1.33
CA PHE A 208 1.83 -2.56 -1.51
C PHE A 208 2.51 -3.82 -0.95
N LYS A 209 3.85 -3.86 -0.89
CA LYS A 209 4.59 -4.95 -0.22
C LYS A 209 4.29 -5.00 1.28
N HIS A 210 4.05 -3.85 1.91
CA HIS A 210 3.82 -3.73 3.35
C HIS A 210 2.35 -3.70 3.75
N ILE A 211 1.42 -3.54 2.80
CA ILE A 211 -0.01 -3.49 3.06
C ILE A 211 -0.64 -4.87 2.80
N ARG A 212 -1.48 -5.32 3.75
CA ARG A 212 -2.30 -6.52 3.58
C ARG A 212 -3.21 -6.34 2.35
N SER A 213 -3.00 -7.18 1.35
CA SER A 213 -3.68 -7.15 0.06
C SER A 213 -3.97 -8.57 -0.41
N ARG A 214 -4.94 -8.70 -1.33
CA ARG A 214 -5.27 -9.99 -1.97
C ARG A 214 -4.03 -10.56 -2.65
N GLU A 215 -3.64 -11.78 -2.29
CA GLU A 215 -2.39 -12.39 -2.79
C GLU A 215 -2.30 -12.42 -4.31
N ALA A 216 -3.41 -12.71 -5.00
CA ALA A 216 -3.41 -12.79 -6.45
C ALA A 216 -3.20 -11.44 -7.13
N VAL A 217 -3.64 -10.35 -6.50
CA VAL A 217 -3.36 -8.98 -6.96
C VAL A 217 -1.93 -8.58 -6.61
N ASN A 218 -1.46 -8.93 -5.40
CA ASN A 218 -0.09 -8.69 -4.96
C ASN A 218 0.92 -9.37 -5.90
N ARG A 219 0.70 -10.64 -6.26
CA ARG A 219 1.51 -11.35 -7.26
C ARG A 219 1.54 -10.62 -8.60
N GLN A 220 0.39 -10.10 -9.06
CA GLN A 220 0.34 -9.33 -10.30
C GLN A 220 1.18 -8.05 -10.21
N MET A 221 1.10 -7.33 -9.08
CA MET A 221 1.89 -6.12 -8.83
C MET A 221 3.39 -6.41 -8.83
N MET A 222 3.83 -7.51 -8.20
CA MET A 222 5.24 -7.89 -8.17
C MET A 222 5.80 -8.24 -9.56
N MET A 223 4.95 -8.69 -10.51
CA MET A 223 5.38 -8.89 -11.90
C MET A 223 5.62 -7.58 -12.66
N LYS A 224 5.18 -6.42 -12.13
CA LYS A 224 5.30 -5.12 -12.79
C LYS A 224 6.60 -4.38 -12.59
N PHE A 225 7.55 -4.91 -11.82
CA PHE A 225 8.87 -4.30 -11.71
C PHE A 225 9.58 -4.15 -13.05
N ASN A 226 9.40 -5.11 -13.96
CA ASN A 226 9.96 -5.02 -15.33
C ASN A 226 9.37 -3.85 -16.12
N ASP A 227 8.09 -3.54 -15.94
CA ASP A 227 7.43 -2.41 -16.58
C ASP A 227 7.95 -1.07 -16.01
N ILE A 228 8.21 -1.00 -14.70
CA ILE A 228 8.84 0.16 -14.05
C ILE A 228 10.27 0.37 -14.57
N LEU A 229 11.08 -0.69 -14.63
CA LEU A 229 12.44 -0.61 -15.17
C LEU A 229 12.44 -0.15 -16.64
N ALA A 230 11.47 -0.63 -17.43
CA ALA A 230 11.29 -0.17 -18.80
C ALA A 230 10.97 1.33 -18.88
N GLN A 231 10.11 1.81 -17.98
CA GLN A 231 9.76 3.23 -17.92
C GLN A 231 10.95 4.08 -17.49
N TYR A 232 11.72 3.66 -16.50
CA TYR A 232 12.93 4.37 -16.09
C TYR A 232 13.98 4.40 -17.22
N CYS A 233 14.11 3.32 -18.00
CA CYS A 233 14.97 3.29 -19.17
C CYS A 233 14.57 4.36 -20.21
N LYS A 234 13.26 4.57 -20.43
CA LYS A 234 12.76 5.66 -21.29
C LYS A 234 13.02 7.04 -20.69
N GLU A 235 12.90 7.19 -19.37
CA GLU A 235 13.21 8.45 -18.68
C GLU A 235 14.69 8.82 -18.84
N ILE A 236 15.61 7.85 -18.70
CA ILE A 236 17.05 8.05 -18.99
C ILE A 236 17.23 8.50 -20.45
N ASP A 237 16.56 7.87 -21.42
CA ASP A 237 16.66 8.26 -22.84
C ASP A 237 16.17 9.68 -23.09
N ILE A 238 15.08 10.09 -22.45
CA ILE A 238 14.54 11.45 -22.58
C ILE A 238 15.54 12.45 -22.01
N VAL A 239 16.10 12.17 -20.82
CA VAL A 239 17.11 13.04 -20.20
C VAL A 239 18.37 13.11 -21.06
N ASN A 240 18.85 11.99 -21.58
CA ASN A 240 20.01 11.96 -22.47
C ASN A 240 19.75 12.74 -23.77
N LYS A 241 18.56 12.62 -24.36
CA LYS A 241 18.17 13.42 -25.55
C LYS A 241 18.14 14.91 -25.25
N ILE A 242 17.62 15.32 -24.10
CA ILE A 242 17.62 16.73 -23.65
C ILE A 242 19.06 17.22 -23.47
N PHE A 243 19.91 16.39 -22.87
CA PHE A 243 21.33 16.69 -22.66
C PHE A 243 22.04 16.90 -23.99
N VAL A 244 22.01 15.91 -24.90
CA VAL A 244 22.68 15.98 -26.21
C VAL A 244 22.16 17.15 -27.05
N LYS A 245 20.84 17.40 -27.05
CA LYS A 245 20.24 18.49 -27.86
C LYS A 245 20.67 19.88 -27.41
N ASN A 246 20.86 20.09 -26.11
CA ASN A 246 21.15 21.42 -25.55
C ASN A 246 22.60 21.54 -25.04
N LEU A 247 23.48 20.59 -25.41
CA LEU A 247 24.85 20.52 -24.92
C LEU A 247 25.66 21.79 -25.25
N GLU A 248 25.41 22.36 -26.43
CA GLU A 248 26.07 23.58 -26.93
C GLU A 248 25.49 24.87 -26.33
N ASN A 249 24.17 24.90 -26.11
CA ASN A 249 23.47 26.07 -25.57
C ASN A 249 22.42 25.64 -24.53
N PRO A 250 22.85 25.35 -23.29
CA PRO A 250 21.94 24.89 -22.26
C PRO A 250 20.96 26.01 -21.88
N PRO A 251 19.71 25.68 -21.53
CA PRO A 251 18.75 26.66 -21.07
C PRO A 251 19.18 27.19 -19.69
N LEU A 252 19.74 28.41 -19.67
CA LEU A 252 20.19 29.07 -18.45
C LEU A 252 19.13 30.02 -17.90
N TYR A 253 19.01 30.09 -16.57
CA TYR A 253 18.22 31.13 -15.91
C TYR A 253 18.87 32.51 -16.10
N LYS A 254 18.04 33.56 -16.15
CA LYS A 254 18.54 34.95 -16.17
C LYS A 254 19.55 35.13 -15.05
N ASN A 255 20.72 35.70 -15.36
CA ASN A 255 21.82 36.00 -14.43
C ASN A 255 22.82 34.86 -14.12
N HIS A 256 22.65 33.65 -14.65
CA HIS A 256 23.66 32.59 -14.49
C HIS A 256 24.90 32.86 -15.36
N PRO A 257 26.14 32.70 -14.81
CA PRO A 257 27.35 32.68 -15.63
C PRO A 257 27.27 31.52 -16.65
N PRO A 258 27.81 31.68 -17.87
CA PRO A 258 27.66 30.70 -18.93
C PRO A 258 28.23 29.32 -18.55
N VAL A 259 29.40 29.27 -17.93
CA VAL A 259 30.04 27.99 -17.51
C VAL A 259 29.31 27.38 -16.31
N ALA A 260 29.22 28.10 -15.19
CA ALA A 260 28.60 27.61 -13.96
C ALA A 260 27.12 27.24 -14.15
N GLY A 261 26.40 28.00 -14.99
CA GLY A 261 25.02 27.70 -15.36
C GLY A 261 24.88 26.42 -16.17
N SER A 262 25.82 26.15 -17.09
CA SER A 262 25.83 24.93 -17.90
C SER A 262 26.07 23.69 -17.04
N VAL A 263 27.03 23.78 -16.09
CA VAL A 263 27.31 22.73 -15.10
C VAL A 263 26.10 22.51 -14.19
N TYR A 264 25.48 23.57 -13.68
CA TYR A 264 24.28 23.46 -12.86
C TYR A 264 23.13 22.76 -13.60
N TRP A 265 22.91 23.12 -14.87
CA TRP A 265 21.88 22.49 -15.70
C TRP A 265 22.13 21.00 -15.91
N GLU A 266 23.36 20.61 -16.26
CA GLU A 266 23.74 19.20 -16.41
C GLU A 266 23.53 18.46 -15.08
N ARG A 267 24.06 18.97 -13.96
CA ARG A 267 23.89 18.37 -12.63
C ARG A 267 22.41 18.22 -12.25
N SER A 268 21.56 19.15 -12.65
CA SER A 268 20.10 19.04 -12.43
C SER A 268 19.48 17.89 -13.22
N LEU A 269 19.94 17.63 -14.45
CA LEU A 269 19.49 16.49 -15.25
C LEU A 269 20.01 15.17 -14.65
N PHE A 270 21.29 15.13 -14.26
CA PHE A 270 21.88 13.98 -13.62
C PHE A 270 21.21 13.66 -12.28
N PHE A 271 20.90 14.67 -11.46
CA PHE A 271 20.20 14.49 -10.19
C PHE A 271 18.84 13.81 -10.38
N ARG A 272 18.10 14.16 -11.43
CA ARG A 272 16.80 13.54 -11.75
C ARG A 272 16.90 12.05 -12.00
N ILE A 273 17.87 11.59 -12.80
CA ILE A 273 18.06 10.15 -13.04
C ILE A 273 18.67 9.45 -11.82
N LYS A 274 19.59 10.13 -11.11
CA LYS A 274 20.21 9.61 -9.88
C LYS A 274 19.19 9.34 -8.78
N HIS A 275 18.20 10.22 -8.61
CA HIS A 275 17.19 10.07 -7.57
C HIS A 275 16.43 8.74 -7.72
N THR A 276 15.93 8.45 -8.93
CA THR A 276 15.14 7.23 -9.20
C THR A 276 15.95 5.95 -9.01
N ILE A 277 17.21 5.90 -9.44
CA ILE A 277 18.03 4.69 -9.29
C ILE A 277 18.42 4.42 -7.83
N LEU A 278 18.59 5.46 -7.00
CA LEU A 278 18.83 5.30 -5.57
C LEU A 278 17.64 4.66 -4.87
N ARG A 279 16.41 4.98 -5.28
CA ARG A 279 15.21 4.31 -4.78
C ARG A 279 15.23 2.81 -5.12
N PHE A 280 15.63 2.44 -6.34
CA PHE A 280 15.72 1.02 -6.72
C PHE A 280 16.79 0.23 -5.95
N GLN A 281 17.83 0.90 -5.44
CA GLN A 281 18.84 0.24 -4.59
C GLN A 281 18.30 -0.20 -3.23
N GLU A 282 17.16 0.33 -2.77
CA GLU A 282 16.51 -0.13 -1.53
C GLU A 282 16.00 -1.57 -1.65
N VAL A 283 15.89 -2.09 -2.89
CA VAL A 283 15.50 -3.46 -3.17
C VAL A 283 16.52 -4.07 -4.14
N GLU A 284 17.61 -4.59 -3.58
CA GLU A 284 18.75 -5.16 -4.33
C GLU A 284 18.32 -6.20 -5.37
N GLU A 285 17.33 -7.04 -5.04
CA GLU A 285 16.78 -8.09 -5.91
C GLU A 285 16.33 -7.58 -7.30
N ILE A 286 15.92 -6.32 -7.41
CA ILE A 286 15.43 -5.75 -8.67
C ILE A 286 16.58 -5.39 -9.60
N LEU A 287 17.66 -4.81 -9.06
CA LEU A 287 18.81 -4.38 -9.84
C LEU A 287 19.71 -5.56 -10.24
N ASP A 288 19.64 -6.67 -9.52
CA ASP A 288 20.36 -7.90 -9.84
C ASP A 288 19.73 -8.70 -10.98
N SER A 289 18.48 -8.39 -11.35
CA SER A 289 17.86 -8.97 -12.53
C SER A 289 18.58 -8.56 -13.82
N GLU A 290 18.51 -9.39 -14.86
CA GLU A 290 19.10 -9.10 -16.19
C GLU A 290 18.71 -7.70 -16.69
N ARG A 291 17.41 -7.37 -16.60
CA ARG A 291 16.86 -6.07 -16.99
C ARG A 291 17.30 -4.94 -16.06
N GLY A 292 17.48 -5.23 -14.77
CA GLY A 292 18.06 -4.30 -13.80
C GLY A 292 19.50 -3.93 -14.16
N GLN A 293 20.32 -4.90 -14.56
CA GLN A 293 21.69 -4.68 -14.99
C GLN A 293 21.78 -3.87 -16.29
N GLU A 294 20.92 -4.15 -17.28
CA GLU A 294 20.82 -3.33 -18.50
C GLU A 294 20.54 -1.85 -18.19
N VAL A 295 19.56 -1.60 -17.33
CA VAL A 295 19.17 -0.25 -16.91
C VAL A 295 20.29 0.43 -16.13
N LYS A 296 20.96 -0.30 -15.24
CA LYS A 296 22.12 0.20 -14.49
C LYS A 296 23.26 0.57 -15.41
N GLN A 297 23.58 -0.27 -16.40
CA GLN A 297 24.63 0.00 -17.36
C GLN A 297 24.33 1.26 -18.17
N LYS A 298 23.09 1.41 -18.65
CA LYS A 298 22.66 2.60 -19.39
C LYS A 298 22.72 3.88 -18.54
N TYR A 299 22.30 3.81 -17.28
CA TYR A 299 22.47 4.91 -16.33
C TYR A 299 23.95 5.29 -16.15
N LEU A 300 24.84 4.31 -16.02
CA LEU A 300 26.28 4.54 -15.88
C LEU A 300 26.91 5.15 -17.14
N GLU A 301 26.46 4.74 -18.32
CA GLU A 301 26.91 5.32 -19.60
C GLU A 301 26.54 6.80 -19.70
N VAL A 302 25.26 7.14 -19.50
CA VAL A 302 24.80 8.53 -19.52
C VAL A 302 25.48 9.35 -18.42
N GLY A 303 25.62 8.79 -17.22
CA GLY A 303 26.30 9.44 -16.10
C GLY A 303 27.79 9.71 -16.38
N ARG A 304 28.49 8.82 -17.08
CA ARG A 304 29.88 9.07 -17.53
C ARG A 304 29.94 10.22 -18.53
N THR A 305 29.10 10.20 -19.57
CA THR A 305 29.08 11.28 -20.58
C THR A 305 28.77 12.65 -19.99
N MET A 306 27.84 12.70 -19.03
CA MET A 306 27.50 13.92 -18.30
C MET A 306 28.66 14.43 -17.44
N LYS A 307 29.37 13.52 -16.75
CA LYS A 307 30.56 13.86 -15.98
C LYS A 307 31.71 14.35 -16.85
N ASP A 308 31.96 13.70 -17.99
CA ASP A 308 32.99 14.11 -18.94
C ASP A 308 32.71 15.53 -19.48
N TYR A 309 31.44 15.89 -19.66
CA TYR A 309 31.03 17.25 -20.03
C TYR A 309 31.31 18.27 -18.91
N GLU A 310 30.99 17.94 -17.66
CA GLU A 310 31.31 18.79 -16.51
C GLU A 310 32.81 19.02 -16.40
N ASP A 311 33.62 17.95 -16.43
CA ASP A 311 35.08 18.00 -16.33
C ASP A 311 35.69 18.83 -17.47
N HIS A 312 35.21 18.64 -18.71
CA HIS A 312 35.67 19.43 -19.86
C HIS A 312 35.33 20.92 -19.75
N LYS A 313 34.10 21.26 -19.31
CA LYS A 313 33.69 22.66 -19.09
C LYS A 313 34.50 23.33 -17.98
N TYR A 314 34.79 22.58 -16.92
CA TYR A 314 35.60 23.06 -15.81
C TYR A 314 37.04 23.34 -16.24
N GLU A 315 37.71 22.41 -16.93
CA GLU A 315 39.08 22.62 -17.41
C GLU A 315 39.16 23.77 -18.42
N GLN A 316 38.21 23.87 -19.36
CA GLN A 316 38.14 24.99 -20.30
C GLN A 316 38.01 26.34 -19.57
N TRP A 317 37.17 26.41 -18.54
CA TRP A 317 37.00 27.61 -17.73
C TRP A 317 38.25 27.95 -16.94
N LYS A 318 38.91 26.95 -16.37
CA LYS A 318 40.14 27.10 -15.61
C LYS A 318 41.27 27.64 -16.50
N GLU A 319 41.52 27.03 -17.65
CA GLU A 319 42.53 27.49 -18.62
C GLU A 319 42.24 28.93 -19.10
N THR A 320 40.99 29.23 -19.44
CA THR A 320 40.59 30.57 -19.88
C THR A 320 40.78 31.59 -18.75
N THR A 321 40.43 31.21 -17.52
CA THR A 321 40.61 32.05 -16.34
C THR A 321 42.09 32.31 -16.06
N GLU A 322 42.94 31.29 -16.11
CA GLU A 322 44.39 31.42 -15.91
C GLU A 322 45.04 32.32 -16.96
N GLN A 323 44.54 32.32 -18.20
CA GLN A 323 45.03 33.21 -19.27
C GLN A 323 44.53 34.66 -19.13
N VAL A 324 43.27 34.84 -18.71
CA VAL A 324 42.61 36.15 -18.67
C VAL A 324 42.90 36.89 -17.35
N LEU A 325 43.02 36.17 -16.24
CA LEU A 325 43.21 36.74 -14.89
C LEU A 325 44.46 37.63 -14.78
N PRO A 326 45.66 37.24 -15.26
CA PRO A 326 46.84 38.11 -15.21
C PRO A 326 46.65 39.42 -15.98
N ASN A 327 45.87 39.38 -17.07
CA ASN A 327 45.58 40.56 -17.90
C ASN A 327 44.51 41.45 -17.27
N LEU A 328 43.55 40.89 -16.53
CA LEU A 328 42.56 41.64 -15.77
C LEU A 328 43.17 42.27 -14.52
N MET A 329 44.07 41.57 -13.82
CA MET A 329 44.76 42.10 -12.63
C MET A 329 45.71 43.27 -12.94
N LYS A 330 46.21 43.37 -14.18
CA LYS A 330 47.03 44.51 -14.64
C LYS A 330 46.20 45.76 -14.99
N LYS A 331 44.86 45.66 -15.06
CA LYS A 331 43.99 46.80 -15.39
C LYS A 331 43.56 47.52 -14.13
N SER A 332 43.64 48.84 -14.13
CA SER A 332 43.16 49.68 -13.02
C SER A 332 41.65 49.55 -12.88
N LEU A 333 41.17 49.25 -11.67
CA LEU A 333 39.73 49.12 -11.37
C LEU A 333 38.95 50.44 -11.50
N LEU A 334 39.64 51.58 -11.55
CA LEU A 334 39.06 52.92 -11.70
C LEU A 334 39.74 53.65 -12.86
N THR A 335 39.06 53.72 -14.00
CA THR A 335 39.45 54.57 -15.12
C THR A 335 38.51 55.76 -15.17
N LYS A 336 39.03 56.98 -15.00
CA LYS A 336 38.24 58.21 -15.11
C LYS A 336 37.84 58.40 -16.58
N VAL A 337 36.55 58.21 -16.89
CA VAL A 337 36.01 58.50 -18.23
C VAL A 337 36.03 60.01 -18.41
N CYS A 338 36.99 60.53 -19.17
CA CYS A 338 37.01 61.92 -19.59
C CYS A 338 36.43 62.01 -21.00
N GLY A 339 35.17 62.45 -21.10
CA GLY A 339 34.53 62.98 -22.32
C GLY A 339 34.10 61.98 -23.40
N GLY A 340 32.80 61.99 -23.72
CA GLY A 340 32.30 61.59 -25.05
C GLY A 340 31.42 60.32 -25.13
N LEU A 341 30.24 60.50 -25.73
CA LEU A 341 29.17 59.58 -26.14
C LEU A 341 29.50 58.10 -26.48
N LEU A 342 28.71 57.18 -25.87
CA LEU A 342 28.19 55.82 -26.27
C LEU A 342 29.15 54.73 -26.85
N PRO A 343 28.82 53.41 -26.79
CA PRO A 343 27.73 52.71 -26.10
C PRO A 343 28.22 51.73 -25.01
N TRP A 344 27.43 51.61 -23.96
CA TRP A 344 27.48 50.56 -22.95
C TRP A 344 27.13 49.22 -23.60
N LEU A 345 28.05 48.25 -23.68
CA LEU A 345 27.70 46.81 -23.80
C LEU A 345 28.87 45.82 -23.69
N GLY A 346 30.14 46.24 -23.73
CA GLY A 346 31.26 45.29 -23.72
C GLY A 346 32.05 45.13 -22.40
N ARG A 347 32.04 46.13 -21.52
CA ARG A 347 33.06 46.28 -20.45
C ARG A 347 32.67 45.67 -19.10
N ASP A 348 31.40 45.72 -18.72
CA ASP A 348 30.95 45.21 -17.42
C ASP A 348 30.66 43.70 -17.45
N GLY A 349 30.32 43.14 -18.62
CA GLY A 349 29.93 41.74 -18.74
C GLY A 349 31.02 40.74 -18.32
N ALA A 350 32.29 41.01 -18.66
CA ALA A 350 33.40 40.11 -18.36
C ALA A 350 33.82 40.14 -16.88
N HIS A 351 33.85 41.31 -16.25
CA HIS A 351 34.11 41.43 -14.80
C HIS A 351 32.95 40.87 -13.96
N TYR A 352 31.71 41.05 -14.42
CA TYR A 352 30.52 40.56 -13.72
C TYR A 352 30.35 39.04 -13.84
N THR A 353 30.68 38.46 -15.01
CA THR A 353 30.72 37.00 -15.19
C THR A 353 31.87 36.38 -14.42
N PHE A 354 33.05 37.01 -14.38
CA PHE A 354 34.20 36.54 -13.62
C PHE A 354 33.96 36.53 -12.10
N SER A 355 33.41 37.63 -11.57
CA SER A 355 33.13 37.74 -10.13
C SER A 355 32.09 36.72 -9.67
N ARG A 356 31.13 36.34 -10.53
CA ARG A 356 30.14 35.32 -10.22
C ARG A 356 30.63 33.89 -10.42
N SER A 357 31.55 33.63 -11.34
CA SER A 357 32.14 32.29 -11.51
C SER A 357 33.04 31.86 -10.35
N VAL A 358 33.50 32.78 -9.51
CA VAL A 358 34.33 32.48 -8.33
C VAL A 358 33.49 32.27 -7.06
N ILE A 359 32.21 32.71 -7.06
CA ILE A 359 31.32 32.71 -5.89
C ILE A 359 30.32 31.54 -5.91
N CYS A 360 30.13 30.87 -7.05
CA CYS A 360 29.35 29.64 -7.19
C CYS A 360 30.29 28.45 -7.36
#